data_AF-A0A9D7JUL0-F1
#
_entry.id   AF-A0A9D7JUL0-F1
#
_cell.length_a   1.000
_cell.length_b   1.000
_cell.length_c   1.000
_cell.angle_alpha   90.00
_cell.angle_beta   90.00
_cell.angle_gamma   90.00
#
_symmetry.space_group_name_H-M   'P 1'
#
loop_
_entity.id
_entity.type
_entity.pdbx_description
1 polymer ?
#
loop_
_entity_poly.entity_id
_entity_poly.type
_entity_poly.pdbx_seq_one_letter_code
_entity_poly.pdbx_strand_id
1 'polypeptide(L)'
;MTPFKLTLIFVLGYAIQTAYAQSDTIYIWPHEVPGESKPKAKPLLTLLPDGTNRVIEITDPFLAVFLPKATQKNGKTMIICPGGGYVRLAVQKEGYAIADWLIGQGYTVFVLQYRVPYKRDGAVQDLTRALKYIRYHAADYGIDDRKIGAMGFSAGAHLVVRAAMSDTLPRYERQDLADRESGKPDCMVIIYPGYLSGGPGSSLSPGLTANEKTVDTFIFQTMDDGSALSALALAKALQQAKSNVELHMPPKGGHGYGMYPGNKAAETWPRLLADWLREHF
;
A
#
# COMPACT_ATOMS: atom_id res chain seq x y z
N MET A 1 -56.50 -33.78 -10.82
CA MET A 1 -55.49 -32.72 -10.64
C MET A 1 -54.31 -33.31 -9.90
N THR A 2 -53.25 -33.65 -10.62
CA THR A 2 -52.00 -34.23 -10.11
C THR A 2 -51.14 -33.12 -9.50
N PRO A 3 -50.57 -33.28 -8.29
CA PRO A 3 -49.78 -32.22 -7.67
C PRO A 3 -48.38 -32.18 -8.30
N PHE A 4 -48.01 -30.99 -8.79
CA PHE A 4 -46.66 -30.67 -9.24
C PHE A 4 -45.69 -30.73 -8.05
N LYS A 5 -44.71 -31.64 -8.08
CA LYS A 5 -43.58 -31.62 -7.14
C LYS A 5 -42.55 -30.59 -7.64
N LEU A 6 -42.38 -29.52 -6.87
CA LEU A 6 -41.34 -28.52 -7.08
C LEU A 6 -40.00 -29.12 -6.62
N THR A 7 -39.17 -29.57 -7.56
CA THR A 7 -37.81 -30.03 -7.25
C THR A 7 -36.93 -28.80 -7.01
N LEU A 8 -36.59 -28.54 -5.75
CA LEU A 8 -35.65 -27.49 -5.37
C LEU A 8 -34.23 -27.96 -5.74
N ILE A 9 -33.65 -27.40 -6.81
CA ILE A 9 -32.25 -27.63 -7.16
C ILE A 9 -31.39 -26.75 -6.24
N PHE A 10 -30.73 -27.37 -5.26
CA PHE A 10 -29.65 -26.72 -4.51
C PHE A 10 -28.41 -26.64 -5.42
N VAL A 11 -28.18 -25.49 -6.03
CA VAL A 11 -26.88 -25.17 -6.63
C VAL A 11 -25.93 -24.85 -5.49
N LEU A 12 -25.11 -25.82 -5.09
CA LEU A 12 -24.01 -25.63 -4.16
C LEU A 12 -22.95 -24.75 -4.84
N GLY A 13 -23.05 -23.44 -4.67
CA GLY A 13 -22.02 -22.51 -5.10
C GLY A 13 -20.77 -22.69 -4.25
N TYR A 14 -19.76 -23.41 -4.77
CA TYR A 14 -18.43 -23.40 -4.20
C TYR A 14 -17.83 -22.00 -4.42
N ALA A 15 -17.90 -21.14 -3.41
CA ALA A 15 -17.07 -19.94 -3.37
C ALA A 15 -15.62 -20.39 -3.17
N ILE A 16 -14.81 -20.31 -4.22
CA ILE A 16 -13.35 -20.47 -4.11
C ILE A 16 -12.85 -19.30 -3.26
N GLN A 17 -12.68 -19.52 -1.95
CA GLN A 17 -11.92 -18.60 -1.12
C GLN A 17 -10.46 -18.74 -1.55
N THR A 18 -9.92 -17.72 -2.21
CA THR A 18 -8.48 -17.63 -2.45
C THR A 18 -7.79 -17.47 -1.10
N ALA A 19 -7.23 -18.57 -0.59
CA ALA A 19 -6.40 -18.55 0.60
C ALA A 19 -5.07 -17.88 0.23
N TYR A 20 -4.85 -16.67 0.72
CA TYR A 20 -3.55 -16.00 0.61
C TYR A 20 -2.59 -16.54 1.68
N ALA A 21 -1.28 -16.53 1.40
CA ALA A 21 -0.24 -17.05 2.28
C ALA A 21 0.06 -16.18 3.52
N GLN A 22 -0.96 -15.53 4.09
CA GLN A 22 -0.80 -14.70 5.28
C GLN A 22 -0.27 -15.56 6.43
N SER A 23 0.86 -15.15 6.99
CA SER A 23 1.58 -15.85 8.05
C SER A 23 1.18 -15.35 9.44
N ASP A 24 0.94 -14.03 9.58
CA ASP A 24 0.66 -13.43 10.88
C ASP A 24 -0.12 -12.09 10.77
N THR A 25 -0.57 -11.57 11.91
CA THR A 25 -1.21 -10.25 12.10
C THR A 25 -0.54 -9.50 13.25
N ILE A 26 -0.03 -8.30 13.00
CA ILE A 26 0.66 -7.47 14.00
C ILE A 26 -0.06 -6.14 14.16
N TYR A 27 -0.67 -5.91 15.32
CA TYR A 27 -1.21 -4.60 15.68
C TYR A 27 -0.07 -3.64 16.02
N ILE A 28 -0.04 -2.47 15.38
CA ILE A 28 1.14 -1.58 15.40
C ILE A 28 1.20 -0.63 16.60
N TRP A 29 0.09 -0.50 17.33
CA TRP A 29 -0.02 0.33 18.52
C TRP A 29 -0.13 -0.60 19.74
N PRO A 30 0.82 -0.60 20.68
CA PRO A 30 0.72 -1.43 21.88
C PRO A 30 -0.31 -0.90 22.89
N HIS A 31 -0.58 0.40 22.86
CA HIS A 31 -1.54 1.10 23.72
C HIS A 31 -2.67 1.72 22.89
N GLU A 32 -3.32 2.76 23.39
CA GLU A 32 -4.29 3.54 22.64
C GLU A 32 -3.72 4.06 21.32
N VAL A 33 -4.55 4.12 20.30
CA VAL A 33 -4.14 4.59 18.98
C VAL A 33 -4.14 6.13 18.97
N PRO A 34 -2.99 6.80 18.76
CA PRO A 34 -2.90 8.26 18.92
C PRO A 34 -3.91 9.02 18.05
N GLY A 35 -4.75 9.85 18.66
CA GLY A 35 -5.77 10.62 17.96
C GLY A 35 -6.97 9.80 17.46
N GLU A 36 -7.10 8.54 17.87
CA GLU A 36 -8.33 7.76 17.69
C GLU A 36 -9.22 7.89 18.93
N SER A 37 -10.50 8.22 18.72
CA SER A 37 -11.47 8.36 19.80
C SER A 37 -12.32 7.11 20.00
N LYS A 38 -12.39 6.25 18.98
CA LYS A 38 -13.06 4.95 19.06
C LYS A 38 -12.14 3.92 19.73
N PRO A 39 -12.69 2.97 20.51
CA PRO A 39 -11.89 1.87 21.02
C PRO A 39 -11.35 1.01 19.87
N LYS A 40 -10.23 0.35 20.14
CA LYS A 40 -9.66 -0.66 19.26
C LYS A 40 -10.67 -1.76 18.95
N ALA A 41 -10.85 -2.05 17.67
CA ALA A 41 -11.79 -3.04 17.19
C ALA A 41 -11.25 -3.75 15.96
N LYS A 42 -11.76 -4.96 15.72
CA LYS A 42 -11.49 -5.68 14.47
C LYS A 42 -12.04 -4.89 13.28
N PRO A 43 -11.37 -4.94 12.11
CA PRO A 43 -11.82 -4.21 10.94
C PRO A 43 -13.21 -4.64 10.47
N LEU A 44 -14.01 -3.67 10.03
CA LEU A 44 -15.30 -3.95 9.40
C LEU A 44 -15.14 -4.13 7.89
N LEU A 45 -15.80 -5.17 7.35
CA LEU A 45 -15.88 -5.45 5.93
C LEU A 45 -17.22 -5.00 5.36
N THR A 46 -17.20 -4.45 4.15
CA THR A 46 -18.40 -4.25 3.33
C THR A 46 -18.24 -4.92 1.98
N LEU A 47 -19.33 -5.47 1.46
CA LEU A 47 -19.40 -6.02 0.11
C LEU A 47 -19.86 -4.91 -0.85
N LEU A 48 -19.06 -4.64 -1.87
CA LEU A 48 -19.47 -3.73 -2.94
C LEU A 48 -20.40 -4.43 -3.94
N PRO A 49 -21.18 -3.67 -4.75
CA PRO A 49 -22.03 -4.25 -5.79
C PRO A 49 -21.28 -5.11 -6.83
N ASP A 50 -19.97 -4.89 -6.99
CA ASP A 50 -19.09 -5.68 -7.87
C ASP A 50 -18.64 -7.02 -7.23
N GLY A 51 -19.18 -7.38 -6.07
CA GLY A 51 -18.84 -8.61 -5.34
C GLY A 51 -17.51 -8.55 -4.59
N THR A 52 -16.82 -7.41 -4.57
CA THR A 52 -15.53 -7.28 -3.89
C THR A 52 -15.68 -6.70 -2.49
N ASN A 53 -14.92 -7.26 -1.53
CA ASN A 53 -14.89 -6.74 -0.17
C ASN A 53 -14.02 -5.47 -0.06
N ARG A 54 -14.41 -4.57 0.84
CA ARG A 54 -13.63 -3.41 1.26
C ARG A 54 -13.59 -3.33 2.77
N VAL A 55 -12.46 -2.91 3.31
CA VAL A 55 -12.33 -2.62 4.74
C VAL A 55 -12.69 -1.16 4.97
N ILE A 56 -13.69 -0.86 5.80
CA ILE A 56 -14.31 0.49 5.87
C ILE A 56 -14.12 1.21 7.20
N GLU A 57 -13.79 0.49 8.27
CA GLU A 57 -13.56 1.07 9.58
C GLU A 57 -12.41 0.33 10.24
N ILE A 58 -11.32 1.05 10.47
CA ILE A 58 -10.12 0.53 11.12
C ILE A 58 -9.80 1.49 12.26
N THR A 59 -10.00 1.01 13.49
CA THR A 59 -9.64 1.74 14.73
C THR A 59 -8.39 1.15 15.39
N ASP A 60 -8.03 -0.10 15.06
CA ASP A 60 -6.78 -0.75 15.48
C ASP A 60 -5.99 -1.18 14.24
N PRO A 61 -5.13 -0.30 13.68
CA PRO A 61 -4.39 -0.59 12.47
C PRO A 61 -3.33 -1.68 12.70
N PHE A 62 -3.08 -2.46 11.66
CA PHE A 62 -2.21 -3.64 11.77
C PHE A 62 -1.49 -3.95 10.46
N LEU A 63 -0.47 -4.80 10.56
CA LEU A 63 0.26 -5.39 9.45
C LEU A 63 -0.18 -6.84 9.27
N ALA A 64 -0.66 -7.19 8.08
CA ALA A 64 -0.75 -8.58 7.66
C ALA A 64 0.61 -9.00 7.08
N VAL A 65 1.20 -10.07 7.61
CA VAL A 65 2.55 -10.52 7.27
C VAL A 65 2.50 -11.63 6.23
N PHE A 66 3.33 -11.53 5.19
CA PHE A 66 3.49 -12.54 4.15
C PHE A 66 4.97 -12.85 3.99
N LEU A 67 5.32 -14.11 4.23
CA LEU A 67 6.71 -14.57 4.17
C LEU A 67 6.93 -15.39 2.89
N PRO A 68 8.02 -15.15 2.16
CA PRO A 68 8.44 -16.03 1.09
C PRO A 68 8.91 -17.36 1.68
N LYS A 69 8.97 -18.40 0.85
CA LYS A 69 9.61 -19.66 1.26
C LYS A 69 11.04 -19.38 1.71
N ALA A 70 11.51 -20.09 2.73
CA ALA A 70 12.84 -19.87 3.30
C ALA A 70 13.96 -19.93 2.23
N THR A 71 13.82 -20.81 1.24
CA THR A 71 14.76 -20.98 0.11
C THR A 71 14.71 -19.86 -0.94
N GLN A 72 13.72 -18.96 -0.87
CA GLN A 72 13.52 -17.87 -1.82
C GLN A 72 13.78 -16.49 -1.20
N LYS A 73 14.04 -16.40 0.11
CA LYS A 73 14.28 -15.11 0.80
C LYS A 73 15.41 -14.34 0.13
N ASN A 74 15.14 -13.11 -0.27
CA ASN A 74 16.13 -12.19 -0.86
C ASN A 74 16.65 -11.14 0.12
N GLY A 75 16.20 -11.17 1.38
CA GLY A 75 16.58 -10.24 2.45
C GLY A 75 15.93 -8.86 2.39
N LYS A 76 15.10 -8.57 1.38
CA LYS A 76 14.47 -7.27 1.15
C LYS A 76 13.00 -7.29 1.57
N THR A 77 12.49 -6.12 1.93
CA THR A 77 11.13 -5.95 2.44
C THR A 77 10.33 -4.93 1.66
N MET A 78 9.03 -5.20 1.49
CA MET A 78 8.07 -4.23 0.97
C MET A 78 6.89 -4.08 1.93
N ILE A 79 6.60 -2.86 2.36
CA ILE A 79 5.32 -2.53 3.00
C ILE A 79 4.34 -2.00 1.96
N ILE A 80 3.13 -2.56 1.90
CA ILE A 80 2.09 -2.20 0.94
C ILE A 80 1.00 -1.40 1.63
N CYS A 81 0.67 -0.25 1.06
CA CYS A 81 -0.43 0.62 1.46
C CYS A 81 -1.53 0.58 0.38
N PRO A 82 -2.63 -0.17 0.60
CA PRO A 82 -3.75 -0.22 -0.33
C PRO A 82 -4.39 1.15 -0.53
N GLY A 83 -5.10 1.35 -1.64
CA GLY A 83 -5.90 2.54 -1.90
C GLY A 83 -7.32 2.44 -1.34
N GLY A 84 -8.19 3.34 -1.81
CA GLY A 84 -9.60 3.43 -1.38
C GLY A 84 -10.02 4.81 -0.84
N GLY A 85 -9.29 5.86 -1.26
CA GLY A 85 -9.71 7.26 -1.07
C GLY A 85 -9.68 7.75 0.38
N TYR A 86 -8.99 7.05 1.28
CA TYR A 86 -9.06 7.25 2.74
C TYR A 86 -10.44 7.00 3.35
N VAL A 87 -11.40 6.46 2.60
CA VAL A 87 -12.72 6.09 3.12
C VAL A 87 -12.78 4.60 3.43
N ARG A 88 -11.97 3.81 2.73
CA ARG A 88 -11.91 2.36 2.80
C ARG A 88 -10.56 1.87 2.28
N LEU A 89 -10.30 0.57 2.42
CA LEU A 89 -9.14 -0.10 1.85
C LEU A 89 -9.53 -1.20 0.86
N ALA A 90 -8.87 -1.23 -0.30
CA ALA A 90 -8.99 -2.29 -1.30
C ALA A 90 -7.95 -3.41 -1.09
N VAL A 91 -7.90 -3.94 0.14
CA VAL A 91 -6.82 -4.83 0.64
C VAL A 91 -6.59 -6.06 -0.24
N GLN A 92 -7.65 -6.67 -0.76
CA GLN A 92 -7.54 -7.93 -1.50
C GLN A 92 -6.84 -7.70 -2.84
N LYS A 93 -7.25 -6.65 -3.56
CA LYS A 93 -6.74 -6.29 -4.89
C LYS A 93 -5.37 -5.63 -4.84
N GLU A 94 -5.17 -4.71 -3.90
CA GLU A 94 -4.01 -3.81 -3.86
C GLU A 94 -3.05 -4.14 -2.71
N GLY A 95 -3.39 -5.12 -1.87
CA GLY A 95 -2.55 -5.62 -0.79
C GLY A 95 -2.20 -7.09 -0.99
N TYR A 96 -3.16 -7.99 -0.79
CA TYR A 96 -2.89 -9.44 -0.71
C TYR A 96 -2.49 -10.07 -2.05
N ALA A 97 -3.16 -9.71 -3.14
CA ALA A 97 -2.75 -10.17 -4.48
C ALA A 97 -1.32 -9.70 -4.84
N ILE A 98 -0.96 -8.50 -4.40
CA ILE A 98 0.36 -7.92 -4.63
C ILE A 98 1.41 -8.58 -3.73
N ALA A 99 1.06 -8.84 -2.47
CA ALA A 99 1.92 -9.54 -1.53
C ALA A 99 2.24 -10.96 -2.01
N ASP A 100 1.24 -11.68 -2.51
CA ASP A 100 1.42 -13.03 -3.08
C ASP A 100 2.41 -13.03 -4.27
N TRP A 101 2.30 -12.04 -5.14
CA TRP A 101 3.25 -11.85 -6.25
C TRP A 101 4.67 -11.53 -5.76
N LEU A 102 4.82 -10.63 -4.77
CA LEU A 102 6.13 -10.23 -4.23
C LEU A 102 6.83 -11.33 -3.42
N ILE A 103 6.09 -12.14 -2.65
CA ILE A 103 6.70 -13.29 -1.95
C ILE A 103 7.22 -14.34 -2.95
N GLY A 104 6.58 -14.46 -4.13
CA GLY A 104 7.09 -15.27 -5.24
C GLY A 104 8.45 -14.80 -5.78
N GLN A 105 8.77 -13.52 -5.56
CA GLN A 105 10.07 -12.90 -5.89
C GLN A 105 11.04 -12.84 -4.71
N GLY A 106 10.67 -13.44 -3.56
CA GLY A 106 11.56 -13.58 -2.41
C GLY A 106 11.51 -12.44 -1.40
N TYR A 107 10.62 -11.46 -1.56
CA TYR A 107 10.46 -10.36 -0.62
C TYR A 107 9.67 -10.80 0.61
N THR A 108 10.07 -10.31 1.78
CA THR A 108 9.17 -10.28 2.95
C THR A 108 8.19 -9.13 2.76
N VAL A 109 6.88 -9.37 2.91
CA VAL A 109 5.87 -8.36 2.62
C VAL A 109 4.97 -8.11 3.82
N PHE A 110 4.72 -6.84 4.10
CA PHE A 110 3.76 -6.40 5.09
C PHE A 110 2.65 -5.61 4.40
N VAL A 111 1.38 -5.97 4.58
CA VAL A 111 0.26 -5.18 4.08
C VAL A 111 -0.30 -4.37 5.23
N LEU A 112 -0.15 -3.05 5.16
CA LEU A 112 -0.65 -2.12 6.17
C LEU A 112 -2.13 -1.86 5.95
N GLN A 113 -2.94 -2.22 6.93
CA GLN A 113 -4.32 -1.80 7.04
C GLN A 113 -4.40 -0.60 7.98
N TYR A 114 -4.19 0.59 7.41
CA TYR A 114 -4.15 1.86 8.14
C TYR A 114 -5.54 2.43 8.42
N ARG A 115 -5.63 3.36 9.37
CA ARG A 115 -6.91 3.93 9.82
C ARG A 115 -7.72 4.60 8.70
N VAL A 116 -9.00 4.22 8.63
CA VAL A 116 -10.05 4.78 7.77
C VAL A 116 -11.38 4.75 8.55
N PRO A 117 -12.34 5.64 8.26
CA PRO A 117 -12.36 6.64 7.20
C PRO A 117 -11.83 8.03 7.64
N TYR A 118 -11.35 8.82 6.68
CA TYR A 118 -10.96 10.24 6.80
C TYR A 118 -9.84 10.55 7.81
N LYS A 119 -9.03 9.56 8.20
CA LYS A 119 -7.93 9.71 9.16
C LYS A 119 -6.56 9.91 8.48
N ARG A 120 -6.44 10.87 7.55
CA ARG A 120 -5.19 11.03 6.74
C ARG A 120 -3.93 11.18 7.58
N ASP A 121 -3.97 11.96 8.65
CA ASP A 121 -2.81 12.15 9.54
C ASP A 121 -2.55 10.93 10.41
N GLY A 122 -3.62 10.31 10.91
CA GLY A 122 -3.53 9.03 11.59
C GLY A 122 -2.88 7.94 10.73
N ALA A 123 -3.27 7.85 9.46
CA ALA A 123 -2.68 6.90 8.52
C ALA A 123 -1.17 7.14 8.31
N VAL A 124 -0.71 8.41 8.31
CA VAL A 124 0.73 8.73 8.25
C VAL A 124 1.44 8.27 9.52
N GLN A 125 0.84 8.46 10.70
CA GLN A 125 1.38 7.92 11.94
C GLN A 125 1.48 6.39 11.88
N ASP A 126 0.45 5.72 11.35
CA ASP A 126 0.38 4.27 11.21
C ASP A 126 1.51 3.74 10.31
N LEU A 127 1.69 4.32 9.11
CA LEU A 127 2.76 3.92 8.20
C LEU A 127 4.14 4.20 8.80
N THR A 128 4.32 5.38 9.39
CA THR A 128 5.59 5.76 10.02
C THR A 128 5.94 4.80 11.16
N ARG A 129 4.96 4.45 12.02
CA ARG A 129 5.16 3.49 13.12
C ARG A 129 5.41 2.07 12.61
N ALA A 130 4.73 1.65 11.54
CA ALA A 130 4.92 0.35 10.92
C ALA A 130 6.34 0.18 10.35
N LEU A 131 6.86 1.20 9.64
CA LEU A 131 8.24 1.19 9.14
C LEU A 131 9.25 1.04 10.28
N LYS A 132 9.05 1.76 11.38
CA LYS A 132 9.87 1.64 12.58
C LYS A 132 9.79 0.25 13.22
N TYR A 133 8.59 -0.33 13.31
CA TYR A 133 8.38 -1.68 13.82
C TYR A 133 9.16 -2.70 12.98
N ILE A 134 8.99 -2.67 11.67
CA ILE A 134 9.64 -3.60 10.74
C ILE A 134 11.16 -3.50 10.86
N ARG A 135 11.69 -2.27 10.93
CA ARG A 135 13.13 -2.02 11.06
C ARG A 135 13.67 -2.55 12.39
N TYR A 136 12.98 -2.32 13.51
CA TYR A 136 13.37 -2.84 14.82
C TYR A 136 13.35 -4.38 14.88
N HIS A 137 12.40 -5.00 14.20
CA HIS A 137 12.23 -6.46 14.15
C HIS A 137 12.93 -7.12 12.94
N ALA A 138 13.86 -6.42 12.27
CA ALA A 138 14.47 -6.93 11.03
C ALA A 138 15.16 -8.29 11.20
N ALA A 139 15.84 -8.50 12.34
CA ALA A 139 16.48 -9.76 12.68
C ALA A 139 15.48 -10.93 12.77
N ASP A 140 14.29 -10.69 13.33
CA ASP A 140 13.25 -11.73 13.52
C ASP A 140 12.74 -12.28 12.19
N TYR A 141 12.73 -11.46 11.13
CA TYR A 141 12.31 -11.87 9.79
C TYR A 141 13.47 -12.30 8.89
N GLY A 142 14.71 -12.06 9.30
CA GLY A 142 15.91 -12.25 8.47
C GLY A 142 15.93 -11.29 7.28
N ILE A 143 15.58 -10.03 7.51
CA ILE A 143 15.57 -8.95 6.51
C ILE A 143 16.66 -7.92 6.83
N ASP A 144 17.13 -7.19 5.81
CA ASP A 144 18.03 -6.04 5.96
C ASP A 144 17.22 -4.79 6.37
N ASP A 145 17.61 -4.19 7.49
CA ASP A 145 16.95 -3.02 8.11
C ASP A 145 17.10 -1.73 7.27
N ARG A 146 17.95 -1.75 6.24
CA ARG A 146 18.17 -0.68 5.26
C ARG A 146 17.62 -1.01 3.87
N LYS A 147 16.82 -2.08 3.75
CA LYS A 147 16.14 -2.50 2.52
C LYS A 147 14.65 -2.70 2.76
N ILE A 148 13.98 -1.64 3.23
CA ILE A 148 12.54 -1.61 3.50
C ILE A 148 11.86 -0.58 2.56
N GLY A 149 11.33 -1.06 1.45
CA GLY A 149 10.59 -0.25 0.48
C GLY A 149 9.14 -0.04 0.91
N ALA A 150 8.54 1.07 0.48
CA ALA A 150 7.10 1.31 0.64
C ALA A 150 6.41 1.44 -0.71
N MET A 151 5.38 0.61 -0.90
CA MET A 151 4.53 0.58 -2.07
C MET A 151 3.15 1.11 -1.73
N GLY A 152 2.61 2.00 -2.55
CA GLY A 152 1.28 2.54 -2.35
C GLY A 152 0.46 2.59 -3.63
N PHE A 153 -0.85 2.43 -3.48
CA PHE A 153 -1.82 2.48 -4.56
C PHE A 153 -2.83 3.61 -4.32
N SER A 154 -3.09 4.49 -5.31
CA SER A 154 -4.10 5.55 -5.18
C SER A 154 -3.91 6.42 -3.91
N ALA A 155 -4.85 6.38 -2.97
CA ALA A 155 -4.75 7.03 -1.66
C ALA A 155 -3.57 6.51 -0.81
N GLY A 156 -3.22 5.22 -0.93
CA GLY A 156 -2.06 4.62 -0.29
C GLY A 156 -0.75 5.09 -0.91
N ALA A 157 -0.72 5.41 -2.21
CA ALA A 157 0.42 6.06 -2.85
C ALA A 157 0.64 7.47 -2.28
N HIS A 158 -0.43 8.25 -2.09
CA HIS A 158 -0.36 9.52 -1.39
C HIS A 158 0.16 9.35 0.05
N LEU A 159 -0.26 8.29 0.75
CA LEU A 159 0.21 8.01 2.12
C LEU A 159 1.73 7.75 2.15
N VAL A 160 2.25 6.93 1.24
CA VAL A 160 3.69 6.65 1.13
C VAL A 160 4.47 7.93 0.86
N VAL A 161 4.03 8.75 -0.10
CA VAL A 161 4.69 10.02 -0.42
C VAL A 161 4.69 10.97 0.78
N ARG A 162 3.58 11.07 1.52
CA ARG A 162 3.53 11.87 2.75
C ARG A 162 4.54 11.39 3.79
N ALA A 163 4.62 10.08 4.05
CA ALA A 163 5.55 9.54 5.04
C ALA A 163 7.03 9.80 4.67
N ALA A 164 7.35 9.80 3.37
CA ALA A 164 8.73 10.01 2.90
C ALA A 164 9.12 11.49 2.76
N MET A 165 8.20 12.34 2.29
CA MET A 165 8.49 13.67 1.73
C MET A 165 7.80 14.84 2.46
N SER A 166 6.96 14.61 3.47
CA SER A 166 6.37 15.72 4.21
C SER A 166 7.41 16.50 5.01
N ASP A 167 7.36 17.83 4.91
CA ASP A 167 8.24 18.73 5.69
C ASP A 167 8.00 18.59 7.20
N THR A 168 6.75 18.29 7.55
CA THR A 168 6.32 18.02 8.92
C THR A 168 5.41 16.79 8.91
N LEU A 169 5.85 15.74 9.62
CA LEU A 169 5.02 14.56 9.85
C LEU A 169 4.10 14.78 11.07
N PRO A 170 2.86 14.28 11.03
CA PRO A 170 2.03 14.18 12.22
C PRO A 170 2.78 13.43 13.33
N ARG A 171 2.88 14.05 14.50
CA ARG A 171 3.61 13.50 15.65
C ARG A 171 2.72 12.59 16.49
N TYR A 172 3.34 11.66 17.19
CA TYR A 172 2.74 10.87 18.27
C TYR A 172 3.79 10.65 19.36
N GLU A 173 3.36 10.35 20.58
CA GLU A 173 4.26 10.04 21.68
C GLU A 173 4.92 8.67 21.47
N ARG A 174 6.20 8.55 21.84
CA ARG A 174 6.95 7.30 21.76
C ARG A 174 6.18 6.18 22.50
N GLN A 175 5.94 5.08 21.81
CA GLN A 175 5.23 3.91 22.33
C GLN A 175 6.19 2.90 22.95
N ASP A 176 7.31 2.63 22.28
CA ASP A 176 8.31 1.64 22.73
C ASP A 176 9.71 1.90 22.12
N LEU A 177 10.57 0.87 22.14
CA LEU A 177 11.93 0.94 21.61
C LEU A 177 11.98 1.05 20.08
N ALA A 178 11.02 0.46 19.36
CA ALA A 178 10.98 0.54 17.90
C ALA A 178 10.85 2.00 17.44
N ASP A 179 10.25 2.87 18.26
CA ASP A 179 10.14 4.29 17.97
C ASP A 179 11.47 5.07 17.93
N ARG A 180 12.61 4.41 18.24
CA ARG A 180 13.97 4.94 17.99
C ARG A 180 14.39 4.82 16.52
N GLU A 181 13.79 3.90 15.79
CA GLU A 181 14.12 3.66 14.39
C GLU A 181 13.62 4.78 13.47
N SER A 182 14.22 4.85 12.28
CA SER A 182 13.71 5.72 11.22
C SER A 182 12.35 5.21 10.75
N GLY A 183 11.39 6.13 10.60
CA GLY A 183 10.07 5.86 10.04
C GLY A 183 9.95 6.17 8.54
N LYS A 184 11.08 6.28 7.84
CA LYS A 184 11.14 6.53 6.39
C LYS A 184 11.45 5.23 5.62
N PRO A 185 10.84 5.03 4.45
CA PRO A 185 11.18 3.91 3.58
C PRO A 185 12.52 4.14 2.88
N ASP A 186 13.15 3.07 2.41
CA ASP A 186 14.42 3.08 1.68
C ASP A 186 14.23 3.20 0.15
N CYS A 187 13.00 2.95 -0.34
CA CYS A 187 12.57 3.26 -1.70
C CYS A 187 11.05 3.46 -1.75
N MET A 188 10.55 4.12 -2.80
CA MET A 188 9.10 4.34 -3.01
C MET A 188 8.63 3.67 -4.30
N VAL A 189 7.50 2.97 -4.21
CA VAL A 189 6.79 2.40 -5.37
C VAL A 189 5.38 2.97 -5.42
N ILE A 190 5.14 3.86 -6.37
CA ILE A 190 3.96 4.72 -6.41
C ILE A 190 3.09 4.34 -7.61
N ILE A 191 1.97 3.68 -7.35
CA ILE A 191 1.09 3.14 -8.39
C ILE A 191 -0.22 3.95 -8.41
N TYR A 192 -0.51 4.56 -9.57
CA TYR A 192 -1.65 5.46 -9.83
C TYR A 192 -1.97 6.44 -8.67
N PRO A 193 -1.03 7.29 -8.25
CA PRO A 193 -1.23 8.17 -7.10
C PRO A 193 -2.43 9.11 -7.30
N GLY A 194 -3.15 9.38 -6.22
CA GLY A 194 -4.09 10.51 -6.14
C GLY A 194 -3.56 11.61 -5.21
N TYR A 195 -4.24 12.76 -5.18
CA TYR A 195 -4.01 13.84 -4.21
C TYR A 195 -2.62 14.48 -4.18
N LEU A 196 -1.77 14.29 -5.20
CA LEU A 196 -0.42 14.86 -5.20
C LEU A 196 -0.31 16.16 -5.98
N SER A 197 -1.25 16.49 -6.87
CA SER A 197 -1.19 17.68 -7.73
C SER A 197 -2.02 18.87 -7.20
N GLY A 198 -1.98 19.14 -5.90
CA GLY A 198 -2.77 20.19 -5.24
C GLY A 198 -2.14 21.58 -5.21
N GLY A 199 -0.91 21.74 -5.73
CA GLY A 199 -0.23 23.04 -5.80
C GLY A 199 -0.68 23.89 -6.99
N PRO A 200 -0.28 25.18 -7.03
CA PRO A 200 -0.55 26.06 -8.16
C PRO A 200 -0.13 25.45 -9.49
N GLY A 201 -1.00 25.53 -10.51
CA GLY A 201 -0.73 24.94 -11.82
C GLY A 201 -0.59 23.41 -11.81
N SER A 202 -1.28 22.71 -10.89
CA SER A 202 -1.16 21.26 -10.69
C SER A 202 0.23 20.80 -10.29
N SER A 203 1.00 21.66 -9.61
CA SER A 203 2.28 21.28 -9.00
C SER A 203 2.07 20.39 -7.76
N LEU A 204 3.17 19.88 -7.21
CA LEU A 204 3.15 19.03 -6.03
C LEU A 204 2.39 19.73 -4.87
N SER A 205 1.62 18.95 -4.13
CA SER A 205 0.76 19.47 -3.06
C SER A 205 1.59 20.16 -1.98
N PRO A 206 1.09 21.27 -1.40
CA PRO A 206 1.80 21.98 -0.34
C PRO A 206 2.19 21.09 0.85
N GLY A 207 3.37 21.34 1.41
CA GLY A 207 3.93 20.57 2.54
C GLY A 207 4.59 19.26 2.15
N LEU A 208 4.71 18.97 0.84
CA LEU A 208 5.55 17.90 0.30
C LEU A 208 6.75 18.51 -0.42
N THR A 209 7.95 18.06 -0.06
CA THR A 209 9.19 18.55 -0.66
C THR A 209 10.06 17.38 -1.11
N ALA A 210 10.49 17.43 -2.38
CA ALA A 210 11.57 16.58 -2.88
C ALA A 210 12.92 17.28 -2.68
N ASN A 211 13.95 16.52 -2.33
CA ASN A 211 15.33 16.99 -2.24
C ASN A 211 16.29 15.88 -2.68
N GLU A 212 17.59 16.17 -2.67
CA GLU A 212 18.63 15.24 -3.10
C GLU A 212 18.74 13.96 -2.25
N LYS A 213 18.08 13.93 -1.08
CA LYS A 213 18.00 12.75 -0.19
C LYS A 213 16.67 12.01 -0.31
N THR A 214 15.76 12.46 -1.18
CA THR A 214 14.54 11.70 -1.47
C THR A 214 14.93 10.38 -2.13
N VAL A 215 14.41 9.30 -1.57
CA VAL A 215 14.74 7.93 -1.99
C VAL A 215 14.30 7.62 -3.42
N ASP A 216 14.98 6.64 -4.02
CA ASP A 216 14.68 6.12 -5.34
C ASP A 216 13.19 5.78 -5.48
N THR A 217 12.58 6.27 -6.55
CA THR A 217 11.13 6.22 -6.73
C THR A 217 10.74 5.64 -8.08
N PHE A 218 9.96 4.56 -8.06
CA PHE A 218 9.26 4.04 -9.23
C PHE A 218 7.83 4.57 -9.26
N ILE A 219 7.38 5.08 -10.41
CA ILE A 219 6.03 5.60 -10.61
C ILE A 219 5.42 4.95 -11.85
N PHE A 220 4.22 4.39 -11.69
CA PHE A 220 3.42 3.93 -12.83
C PHE A 220 2.01 4.52 -12.74
N GLN A 221 1.55 5.16 -13.82
CA GLN A 221 0.25 5.79 -13.89
C GLN A 221 -0.31 5.76 -15.31
N THR A 222 -1.61 5.62 -15.54
CA THR A 222 -2.15 5.71 -16.93
C THR A 222 -2.56 7.15 -17.25
N MET A 223 -2.42 7.57 -18.50
CA MET A 223 -2.77 8.94 -18.92
C MET A 223 -4.28 9.21 -18.94
N ASP A 224 -5.10 8.17 -19.12
CA ASP A 224 -6.57 8.25 -19.11
C ASP A 224 -7.18 8.23 -17.70
N ASP A 225 -6.35 8.12 -16.66
CA ASP A 225 -6.77 8.26 -15.27
C ASP A 225 -7.00 9.74 -14.91
N GLY A 226 -8.15 10.06 -14.30
CA GLY A 226 -8.45 11.40 -13.81
C GLY A 226 -7.46 11.95 -12.77
N SER A 227 -6.64 11.08 -12.16
CA SER A 227 -5.55 11.46 -11.25
C SER A 227 -4.17 11.50 -11.91
N ALA A 228 -4.06 11.41 -13.24
CA ALA A 228 -2.77 11.36 -13.95
C ALA A 228 -1.80 12.49 -13.57
N LEU A 229 -2.32 13.71 -13.33
CA LEU A 229 -1.52 14.86 -12.92
C LEU A 229 -0.79 14.67 -11.58
N SER A 230 -1.29 13.82 -10.69
CA SER A 230 -0.61 13.52 -9.42
C SER A 230 0.75 12.82 -9.64
N ALA A 231 0.84 11.92 -10.62
CA ALA A 231 2.10 11.26 -10.96
C ALA A 231 3.08 12.24 -11.64
N LEU A 232 2.59 13.08 -12.55
CA LEU A 232 3.41 14.10 -13.21
C LEU A 232 3.94 15.15 -12.24
N ALA A 233 3.11 15.60 -11.29
CA ALA A 233 3.51 16.55 -10.25
C ALA A 233 4.65 15.99 -9.38
N LEU A 234 4.54 14.72 -8.96
CA LEU A 234 5.57 14.03 -8.19
C LEU A 234 6.86 13.85 -9.00
N ALA A 235 6.76 13.30 -10.21
CA ALA A 235 7.92 13.04 -11.06
C ALA A 235 8.68 14.33 -11.39
N LYS A 236 7.95 15.41 -11.70
CA LYS A 236 8.55 16.73 -11.94
C LYS A 236 9.32 17.24 -10.70
N ALA A 237 8.73 17.13 -9.51
CA ALA A 237 9.39 17.56 -8.28
C ALA A 237 10.65 16.74 -7.98
N LEU A 238 10.59 15.41 -8.14
CA LEU A 238 11.75 14.52 -7.96
C LEU A 238 12.86 14.82 -8.98
N GLN A 239 12.50 15.04 -10.24
CA GLN A 239 13.45 15.41 -11.29
C GLN A 239 14.13 16.75 -10.99
N GLN A 240 13.38 17.77 -10.54
CA GLN A 240 13.93 19.08 -10.19
C GLN A 240 14.86 19.00 -8.97
N ALA A 241 14.55 18.10 -8.03
CA ALA A 241 15.38 17.80 -6.86
C ALA A 241 16.60 16.92 -7.18
N LYS A 242 16.75 16.45 -8.43
CA LYS A 242 17.80 15.52 -8.88
C LYS A 242 17.78 14.17 -8.14
N SER A 243 16.61 13.75 -7.65
CA SER A 243 16.39 12.41 -7.08
C SER A 243 16.24 11.39 -8.21
N ASN A 244 16.55 10.11 -7.94
CA ASN A 244 16.33 9.05 -8.92
C ASN A 244 14.83 8.75 -9.06
N VAL A 245 14.29 8.87 -10.27
CA VAL A 245 12.88 8.61 -10.57
C VAL A 245 12.72 7.91 -11.90
N GLU A 246 11.95 6.82 -11.89
CA GLU A 246 11.47 6.14 -13.09
C GLU A 246 9.96 6.35 -13.22
N LEU A 247 9.50 6.88 -14.35
CA LEU A 247 8.08 7.16 -14.62
C LEU A 247 7.61 6.44 -15.87
N HIS A 248 6.55 5.64 -15.72
CA HIS A 248 5.84 5.00 -16.83
C HIS A 248 4.42 5.52 -16.94
N MET A 249 4.06 6.05 -18.12
CA MET A 249 2.70 6.54 -18.38
C MET A 249 2.07 6.03 -19.69
N PRO A 250 1.58 4.77 -19.73
CA PRO A 250 0.83 4.30 -20.89
C PRO A 250 -0.45 5.11 -21.12
N PRO A 251 -0.93 5.21 -22.37
CA PRO A 251 -2.05 6.07 -22.72
C PRO A 251 -3.40 5.60 -22.14
N LYS A 252 -3.55 4.29 -21.88
CA LYS A 252 -4.82 3.68 -21.45
C LYS A 252 -4.63 2.63 -20.35
N GLY A 253 -5.62 2.52 -19.48
CA GLY A 253 -5.70 1.49 -18.44
C GLY A 253 -6.61 1.87 -17.27
N GLY A 254 -7.01 3.14 -17.18
CA GLY A 254 -7.88 3.66 -16.13
C GLY A 254 -7.25 3.63 -14.73
N HIS A 255 -8.09 3.89 -13.72
CA HIS A 255 -7.66 3.90 -12.32
C HIS A 255 -7.86 2.54 -11.64
N GLY A 256 -7.03 2.23 -10.64
CA GLY A 256 -7.30 1.14 -9.71
C GLY A 256 -7.27 -0.25 -10.34
N TYR A 257 -6.38 -0.49 -11.30
CA TYR A 257 -6.32 -1.75 -12.05
C TYR A 257 -5.70 -2.93 -11.26
N GLY A 258 -4.94 -2.67 -10.18
CA GLY A 258 -4.28 -3.71 -9.39
C GLY A 258 -3.40 -4.63 -10.25
N MET A 259 -3.57 -5.95 -10.13
CA MET A 259 -2.94 -6.98 -10.98
C MET A 259 -3.98 -7.86 -11.70
N TYR A 260 -5.19 -7.35 -11.95
CA TYR A 260 -6.23 -8.18 -12.57
C TYR A 260 -5.94 -8.45 -14.07
N PRO A 261 -6.08 -9.71 -14.52
CA PRO A 261 -5.91 -10.07 -15.93
C PRO A 261 -6.85 -9.29 -16.86
N GLY A 262 -6.41 -9.05 -18.09
CA GLY A 262 -7.20 -8.36 -19.13
C GLY A 262 -7.10 -6.83 -19.08
N ASN A 263 -6.39 -6.25 -18.11
CA ASN A 263 -5.99 -4.86 -18.13
C ASN A 263 -4.50 -4.74 -18.46
N LYS A 264 -4.18 -4.10 -19.60
CA LYS A 264 -2.80 -3.95 -20.07
C LYS A 264 -1.90 -3.22 -19.07
N ALA A 265 -2.40 -2.23 -18.34
CA ALA A 265 -1.63 -1.56 -17.31
C ALA A 265 -1.29 -2.53 -16.16
N ALA A 266 -2.29 -3.28 -15.68
CA ALA A 266 -2.13 -4.29 -14.62
C ALA A 266 -1.12 -5.40 -14.97
N GLU A 267 -1.02 -5.74 -16.25
CA GLU A 267 -0.06 -6.75 -16.74
C GLU A 267 1.35 -6.17 -16.99
N THR A 268 1.45 -4.84 -17.18
CA THR A 268 2.71 -4.19 -17.55
C THR A 268 3.52 -3.75 -16.34
N TRP A 269 2.90 -3.05 -15.37
CA TRP A 269 3.63 -2.46 -14.25
C TRP A 269 4.38 -3.47 -13.38
N PRO A 270 3.90 -4.72 -13.13
CA PRO A 270 4.62 -5.64 -12.26
C PRO A 270 5.94 -6.06 -12.90
N ARG A 271 5.98 -6.26 -14.22
CA ARG A 271 7.21 -6.60 -14.95
C ARG A 271 8.23 -5.46 -14.87
N LEU A 272 7.80 -4.24 -15.16
CA LEU A 272 8.68 -3.06 -15.10
C LEU A 272 9.21 -2.82 -13.69
N LEU A 273 8.35 -2.98 -12.67
CA LEU A 273 8.78 -2.89 -11.29
C LEU A 273 9.78 -3.98 -10.93
N ALA A 274 9.56 -5.22 -11.36
CA ALA A 274 10.51 -6.31 -11.09
C ALA A 274 11.88 -6.03 -11.71
N ASP A 275 11.92 -5.42 -12.90
CA ASP A 275 13.15 -4.99 -13.54
C ASP A 275 13.84 -3.88 -12.71
N TRP A 276 13.10 -2.82 -12.37
CA TRP A 276 13.59 -1.71 -11.55
C TRP A 276 14.10 -2.14 -10.17
N LEU A 277 13.36 -3.02 -9.48
CA LEU A 277 13.77 -3.53 -8.17
C LEU A 277 15.08 -4.31 -8.22
N ARG A 278 15.35 -5.05 -9.30
CA ARG A 278 16.63 -5.78 -9.44
C ARG A 278 17.82 -4.82 -9.62
N GLU A 279 17.60 -3.67 -10.22
CA GLU A 279 18.64 -2.69 -10.52
C GLU A 279 18.89 -1.72 -9.36
N HIS A 280 17.83 -1.31 -8.64
CA HIS A 280 17.89 -0.16 -7.73
C HIS A 280 17.72 -0.49 -6.24
N PHE A 281 17.19 -1.66 -5.87
CA PHE A 281 16.79 -1.94 -4.49
C PHE A 281 17.20 -3.32 -4.02
#